data_AF-A0A353B0Y3-F1
#
_entry.id   AF-A0A353B0Y3-F1
#
_cell.length_a   1.000
_cell.length_b   1.000
_cell.length_c   1.000
_cell.angle_alpha   90.00
_cell.angle_beta   90.00
_cell.angle_gamma   90.00
#
_symmetry.space_group_name_H-M   'P 1'
#
loop_
_entity.id
_entity.type
_entity.pdbx_description
1 polymer ?
#
loop_
_entity_poly.entity_id
_entity_poly.type
_entity_poly.pdbx_seq_one_letter_code
_entity_poly.pdbx_strand_id
1 'polypeptide(L)'
;MKLQNLISSLLGFVATLSTLNGTVFGQTSRLDDGKFEELHKQLRPGDEPWLTIPWKTRLLDAQAAAARDGKPIFIWAMDGHPLGCT
;
A
#
# COMPACT_ATOMS: atom_id res chain seq x y z
N MET A 1 -49.94 30.79 14.02
CA MET A 1 -49.86 29.64 13.08
C MET A 1 -48.83 29.85 11.94
N LYS A 2 -47.71 30.57 12.16
CA LYS A 2 -46.62 30.73 11.17
C LYS A 2 -45.23 30.43 11.74
N LEU A 3 -45.02 30.67 13.03
CA LEU A 3 -43.75 30.44 13.72
C LEU A 3 -43.48 28.95 14.04
N GLN A 4 -44.52 28.18 14.40
CA GLN A 4 -44.40 26.73 14.65
C GLN A 4 -44.04 25.96 13.36
N ASN A 5 -44.61 26.34 12.23
CA ASN A 5 -44.34 25.68 10.95
C ASN A 5 -42.89 25.95 10.47
N LEU A 6 -42.33 27.11 10.80
CA LEU A 6 -40.95 27.48 10.49
C LEU A 6 -39.94 26.68 11.33
N ILE A 7 -40.24 26.48 12.62
CA ILE A 7 -39.38 25.70 13.54
C ILE A 7 -39.43 24.20 13.19
N SER A 8 -40.60 23.65 12.88
CA SER A 8 -40.75 22.26 12.44
C SER A 8 -40.04 22.00 11.10
N SER A 9 -40.05 22.98 10.19
CA SER A 9 -39.33 22.88 8.91
C SER A 9 -37.82 22.95 9.07
N LEU A 10 -37.31 23.73 10.04
CA LEU A 10 -35.87 23.86 10.29
C LEU A 10 -35.30 22.62 10.99
N LEU A 11 -36.03 22.04 11.94
CA LEU A 11 -35.66 20.76 12.57
C LEU A 11 -35.73 19.58 11.59
N GLY A 12 -36.71 19.56 10.69
CA GLY A 12 -36.80 18.56 9.63
C GLY A 12 -35.62 18.61 8.64
N PHE A 13 -35.13 19.82 8.35
CA PHE A 13 -34.03 20.06 7.40
C PHE A 13 -32.66 19.69 7.98
N VAL A 14 -32.41 19.97 9.27
CA VAL A 14 -31.18 19.55 9.95
C VAL A 14 -31.12 18.02 10.11
N ALA A 15 -32.26 17.36 10.36
CA ALA A 15 -32.32 15.90 10.47
C ALA A 15 -32.10 15.17 9.14
N THR A 16 -32.45 15.79 7.99
CA THR A 16 -32.21 15.18 6.68
C THR A 16 -30.75 15.35 6.22
N LEU A 17 -30.07 16.43 6.60
CA LEU A 17 -28.68 16.65 6.20
C LEU A 17 -27.67 15.73 6.92
N SER A 18 -27.98 15.25 8.14
CA SER A 18 -27.09 14.34 8.88
C SER A 18 -27.07 12.90 8.38
N THR A 19 -28.00 12.50 7.51
CA THR A 19 -28.01 11.14 6.92
C THR A 19 -27.17 10.99 5.65
N LEU A 20 -26.69 12.09 5.06
CA LEU A 20 -25.87 12.06 3.85
C LEU A 20 -24.37 11.86 4.10
N ASN A 21 -23.90 12.02 5.34
CA ASN A 21 -22.47 11.94 5.67
C ASN A 21 -22.03 10.60 6.28
N GLY A 22 -22.93 9.60 6.38
CA GLY A 22 -22.68 8.37 7.13
C GLY A 22 -21.99 7.23 6.38
N THR A 23 -21.85 7.28 5.05
CA THR A 23 -21.55 6.07 4.25
C THR A 23 -20.35 6.16 3.33
N VAL A 24 -19.50 7.18 3.44
CA VAL A 24 -18.20 7.20 2.75
C VAL A 24 -17.12 6.65 3.69
N PHE A 25 -17.39 5.50 4.30
CA PHE A 25 -16.33 4.66 4.87
C PHE A 25 -15.80 3.77 3.75
N GLY A 26 -14.49 3.84 3.52
CA GLY A 26 -13.79 3.26 2.39
C GLY A 26 -14.28 1.85 2.06
N GLN A 27 -14.77 1.69 0.82
CA GLN A 27 -15.01 0.37 0.26
C GLN A 27 -13.68 -0.37 0.26
N THR A 28 -13.49 -1.28 1.21
CA THR A 28 -12.40 -2.25 1.12
C THR A 28 -12.82 -3.24 0.04
N SER A 29 -12.60 -2.89 -1.22
CA SER A 29 -12.80 -3.83 -2.32
C SER A 29 -11.91 -5.04 -2.04
N ARG A 30 -12.53 -6.19 -1.77
CA ARG A 30 -11.81 -7.43 -1.55
C ARG A 30 -10.93 -7.69 -2.76
N LEU A 31 -9.64 -7.92 -2.54
CA LEU A 31 -8.71 -8.28 -3.60
C LEU A 31 -9.11 -9.66 -4.11
N ASP A 32 -9.63 -9.72 -5.34
CA ASP A 32 -9.82 -10.96 -6.07
C ASP A 32 -8.58 -11.27 -6.92
N ASP A 33 -8.50 -12.50 -7.42
CA ASP A 33 -7.34 -12.98 -8.17
C ASP A 33 -7.11 -12.15 -9.44
N GLY A 34 -8.18 -11.70 -10.11
CA GLY A 34 -8.07 -10.89 -11.31
C GLY A 34 -7.47 -9.51 -11.03
N LYS A 35 -7.92 -8.86 -9.96
CA LYS A 35 -7.40 -7.57 -9.54
C LYS A 35 -5.98 -7.68 -8.97
N PHE A 36 -5.67 -8.78 -8.28
CA PHE A 36 -4.31 -9.08 -7.85
C PHE A 36 -3.36 -9.18 -9.04
N GLU A 37 -3.68 -10.00 -10.04
CA GLU A 37 -2.82 -10.17 -11.22
C GLU A 37 -2.61 -8.87 -12.00
N GLU A 38 -3.68 -8.07 -12.16
CA GLU A 38 -3.60 -6.75 -12.80
C GLU A 38 -2.60 -5.84 -12.08
N LEU A 39 -2.74 -5.69 -10.75
CA LEU A 39 -1.89 -4.83 -9.93
C LEU A 39 -0.47 -5.37 -9.83
N HIS A 40 -0.32 -6.68 -9.61
CA HIS A 40 0.97 -7.34 -9.49
C HIS A 40 1.79 -7.17 -10.78
N LYS A 41 1.16 -7.26 -11.95
CA LYS A 41 1.83 -6.98 -13.23
C LYS A 41 2.32 -5.54 -13.36
N GLN A 42 1.59 -4.56 -12.80
CA GLN A 42 2.00 -3.15 -12.81
C GLN A 42 3.13 -2.85 -11.83
N LEU A 43 3.16 -3.55 -10.69
CA LEU A 43 4.16 -3.36 -9.63
C LEU A 43 5.45 -4.14 -9.85
N ARG A 44 5.43 -5.16 -10.71
CA ARG A 44 6.63 -5.94 -11.01
C ARG A 44 7.59 -5.10 -11.85
N PRO A 45 8.89 -5.07 -11.51
CA PRO A 45 9.90 -4.55 -12.43
C PRO A 45 9.84 -5.30 -13.76
N GLY A 46 10.25 -4.62 -14.83
CA GLY A 46 10.41 -5.23 -16.16
C GLY A 46 11.58 -6.22 -16.20
N ASP A 47 12.18 -6.38 -17.39
CA ASP A 47 13.34 -7.24 -17.58
C ASP A 47 14.63 -6.53 -17.12
N GLU A 48 14.77 -6.42 -15.80
CA GLU A 48 15.90 -5.74 -15.19
C GLU A 48 17.10 -6.69 -15.01
N PRO A 49 18.34 -6.30 -15.40
CA PRO A 49 19.51 -7.16 -15.29
C PRO A 49 19.80 -7.66 -13.87
N TRP A 50 19.50 -6.85 -12.85
CA TRP A 50 19.74 -7.21 -11.45
C TRP A 50 18.83 -8.35 -10.96
N LEU A 51 17.71 -8.64 -11.64
CA LEU A 51 16.86 -9.81 -11.35
C LEU A 51 17.54 -11.13 -11.73
N THR A 52 18.51 -11.10 -12.66
CA THR A 52 19.21 -12.30 -13.14
C THR A 52 20.35 -12.73 -12.21
N ILE A 53 20.75 -11.86 -11.28
CA ILE A 53 21.84 -12.15 -10.36
C ILE A 53 21.34 -13.18 -9.33
N PRO A 54 22.08 -14.28 -9.11
CA PRO A 54 21.71 -15.30 -8.13
C PRO A 54 22.03 -14.82 -6.70
N TRP A 55 21.29 -13.81 -6.24
CA TRP A 55 21.49 -13.18 -4.95
C TRP A 55 21.47 -14.19 -3.81
N LYS A 56 22.42 -14.07 -2.90
CA LYS A 56 22.41 -14.81 -1.64
C LYS A 56 21.49 -14.08 -0.67
N THR A 57 20.39 -14.72 -0.28
CA THR A 57 19.42 -14.17 0.69
C THR A 57 19.87 -14.33 2.14
N ARG A 58 20.93 -15.11 2.40
CA ARG A 58 21.57 -15.27 3.71
C ARG A 58 22.96 -14.63 3.68
N LEU A 59 23.18 -13.66 4.58
CA LEU A 59 24.44 -12.90 4.63
C LEU A 59 25.66 -13.79 4.90
N LEU A 60 25.55 -14.75 5.82
CA LEU A 60 26.67 -15.64 6.18
C LEU A 60 27.11 -16.52 5.01
N ASP A 61 26.17 -16.98 4.19
CA ASP A 61 26.47 -17.78 3.01
C ASP A 61 27.21 -16.94 1.96
N ALA A 62 26.85 -15.67 1.81
CA ALA A 62 27.54 -14.72 0.94
C ALA A 62 28.96 -14.43 1.42
N GLN A 63 29.13 -14.23 2.74
CA GLN A 63 30.43 -13.98 3.36
C GLN A 63 31.38 -15.16 3.18
N ALA A 64 30.92 -16.38 3.46
CA ALA A 64 31.73 -17.59 3.28
C ALA A 64 32.16 -17.79 1.82
N ALA A 65 31.25 -17.55 0.87
CA ALA A 65 31.57 -17.62 -0.56
C ALA A 65 32.63 -16.58 -0.97
N ALA A 66 32.47 -15.34 -0.54
CA ALA A 66 33.42 -14.25 -0.84
C ALA A 66 34.82 -14.52 -0.28
N ALA A 67 34.92 -15.02 0.96
CA ALA A 67 36.19 -15.36 1.59
C ALA A 67 36.89 -16.53 0.86
N ARG A 68 36.14 -17.56 0.49
CA ARG A 68 36.65 -18.72 -0.26
C ARG A 68 37.12 -18.34 -1.67
N ASP A 69 36.40 -17.46 -2.33
CA ASP A 69 36.65 -17.09 -3.73
C ASP A 69 37.60 -15.88 -3.86
N GLY A 70 38.00 -15.25 -2.75
CA GLY A 70 38.87 -14.07 -2.72
C GLY A 70 38.24 -12.83 -3.36
N LYS A 71 36.91 -12.69 -3.29
CA LYS A 71 36.15 -11.62 -3.95
C LYS A 71 35.54 -10.64 -2.94
N PRO A 72 35.40 -9.35 -3.29
CA PRO A 72 34.70 -8.39 -2.44
C PRO A 72 33.20 -8.71 -2.36
N ILE A 73 32.56 -8.32 -1.25
CA ILE A 73 31.11 -8.42 -1.06
C ILE A 73 30.47 -7.10 -1.49
N PHE A 74 29.49 -7.18 -2.39
CA PHE A 74 28.55 -6.08 -2.66
C PHE A 74 27.24 -6.34 -1.92
N ILE A 75 26.84 -5.40 -1.06
CA ILE A 75 25.59 -5.49 -0.29
C ILE A 75 24.62 -4.47 -0.87
N TRP A 76 23.49 -4.95 -1.39
CA TRP A 76 22.32 -4.12 -1.67
C TRP A 76 21.33 -4.32 -0.53
N ALA A 77 21.23 -3.31 0.32
CA ALA A 77 20.28 -3.28 1.43
C ALA A 77 19.46 -2.00 1.32
N MET A 78 18.14 -2.15 1.46
CA MET A 78 17.27 -0.99 1.63
C MET A 78 17.43 -0.51 3.08
N ASP A 79 18.11 0.62 3.27
CA ASP A 79 18.23 1.32 4.56
C ASP A 79 16.88 1.83 5.08
N GLY A 80 15.92 2.05 4.17
CA GLY A 80 14.72 2.82 4.44
C GLY A 80 13.83 2.27 5.56
N HIS A 81 13.33 3.20 6.37
CA HIS A 81 12.15 3.04 7.21
C HIS A 81 11.13 2.16 6.47
N PRO A 82 10.53 1.12 7.08
CA PRO A 82 9.75 0.10 6.37
C PRO A 82 8.52 0.62 5.59
N LEU A 83 8.23 1.93 5.68
CA LEU A 83 7.17 2.65 4.98
C LEU A 83 7.67 3.55 3.82
N GLY A 84 8.98 3.68 3.61
CA GLY A 84 9.54 4.47 2.50
C GLY A 84 9.34 5.99 2.58
N CYS A 85 9.11 6.55 3.78
CA CYS A 85 8.93 8.00 3.97
C CYS A 85 10.25 8.68 4.38
N THR A 86 11.03 9.17 3.41
CA THR A 86 12.11 10.15 3.61
C THR A 86 12.03 11.21 2.52
#